data_AF-A0A955J0Y9-F1
#
_entry.id   AF-A0A955J0Y9-F1
#
_cell.length_a   1.000
_cell.length_b   1.000
_cell.length_c   1.000
_cell.angle_alpha   90.00
_cell.angle_beta   90.00
_cell.angle_gamma   90.00
#
_symmetry.space_group_name_H-M   'P 1'
#
loop_
_entity.id
_entity.type
_entity.pdbx_description
1 polymer ?
#
loop_
_entity_poly.entity_id
_entity_poly.type
_entity_poly.pdbx_seq_one_letter_code
_entity_poly.pdbx_strand_id
1 'polypeptide(L)'
;MEILAWWIYGSLILLTLLLAGGVVRVFLPPRLPKVREAACANCRYPVQGLGDWKCPECGTDLRVGGILTPRLRHRARARLAGGIVSWVLLMGVVGLFTAQATVWRMVHEVRTQAGVIQKQIALRSSSRRYREVIIAESVNNPNDGSDPTRIVELSIDGRGTIEVDPETITSDDVLALYGRLEIDPESPQTRAEADEVARVVRTIDSGSVSTRGVFWGTSTSISQRMTGPVRVRYDINPWLYAIGGGWLAVFIGGLWFMVWWRLRLRRKASAMCLSQQDLVERNGNEVQSA
;
A
#
# COMPACT_ATOMS: atom_id res chain seq x y z
N MET A 1 -4.70 6.60 21.94
CA MET A 1 -4.08 5.69 20.93
C MET A 1 -3.32 6.43 19.83
N GLU A 2 -3.70 7.67 19.49
CA GLU A 2 -3.04 8.42 18.41
C GLU A 2 -1.55 8.69 18.63
N ILE A 3 -1.13 9.02 19.87
CA ILE A 3 0.28 9.26 20.21
C ILE A 3 1.15 8.04 19.90
N LEU A 4 0.71 6.83 20.29
CA LEU A 4 1.42 5.58 20.00
C LEU A 4 1.58 5.33 18.50
N ALA A 5 0.57 5.65 17.69
CA ALA A 5 0.65 5.53 16.24
C ALA A 5 1.76 6.43 15.66
N TRP A 6 1.82 7.69 16.10
CA TRP A 6 2.87 8.63 15.66
C TRP A 6 4.29 8.15 16.01
N TRP A 7 4.48 7.56 17.20
CA TRP A 7 5.76 6.96 17.59
C TRP A 7 6.15 5.77 16.70
N ILE A 8 5.19 4.90 16.39
CA ILE A 8 5.44 3.75 15.50
C ILE A 8 5.83 4.25 14.11
N TYR A 9 5.10 5.21 13.55
CA TYR A 9 5.43 5.78 12.24
C TYR A 9 6.79 6.49 12.23
N GLY A 10 7.10 7.27 13.26
CA GLY A 10 8.40 7.94 13.39
C GLY A 10 9.57 6.95 13.42
N SER A 11 9.44 5.87 14.20
CA SER A 11 10.47 4.82 14.28
C SER A 11 10.65 4.06 12.97
N LEU A 12 9.56 3.78 12.25
CA LEU A 12 9.61 3.15 10.92
C LEU A 12 10.23 4.06 9.85
N ILE A 13 9.94 5.36 9.86
CA ILE A 13 10.58 6.32 8.96
C ILE A 13 12.09 6.37 9.24
N LEU A 14 12.49 6.46 10.51
CA LEU A 14 13.89 6.46 10.90
C LEU A 14 14.59 5.16 10.46
N LEU A 15 13.97 4.00 10.67
CA LEU A 15 14.48 2.70 10.21
C LEU A 15 14.66 2.69 8.68
N THR A 16 13.69 3.21 7.93
CA THR A 16 13.74 3.29 6.47
C THR A 16 14.91 4.15 6.01
N LEU A 17 15.14 5.31 6.64
CA LEU A 17 16.27 6.19 6.33
C LEU A 17 17.62 5.53 6.65
N LEU A 18 17.72 4.77 7.74
CA LEU A 18 18.93 4.02 8.09
C LEU A 18 19.23 2.92 7.07
N LEU A 19 18.21 2.15 6.65
CA LEU A 19 18.34 1.11 5.62
C LEU A 19 18.71 1.72 4.27
N ALA A 20 18.04 2.80 3.87
CA ALA A 20 18.35 3.55 2.66
C ALA A 20 19.79 4.10 2.70
N GLY A 21 20.25 4.62 3.84
CA GLY A 21 21.64 5.03 4.04
C GLY A 21 22.64 3.88 3.88
N GLY A 22 22.29 2.67 4.34
CA GLY A 22 23.07 1.46 4.10
C GLY A 22 23.20 1.12 2.62
N VAL A 23 22.09 1.17 1.90
CA VAL A 23 22.04 0.98 0.43
C VAL A 23 22.88 2.05 -0.29
N VAL A 24 22.66 3.33 0.02
CA VAL A 24 23.41 4.46 -0.55
C VAL A 24 24.92 4.32 -0.30
N ARG A 25 25.36 3.91 0.89
CA ARG A 25 26.78 3.68 1.19
C ARG A 25 27.41 2.54 0.37
N VAL A 26 26.61 1.56 -0.06
CA VAL A 26 27.06 0.48 -0.94
C VAL A 26 27.17 0.97 -2.38
N PHE A 27 26.27 1.85 -2.82
CA PHE A 27 26.19 2.32 -4.20
C PHE A 27 27.03 3.55 -4.51
N LEU A 28 26.97 4.57 -3.66
CA LEU A 28 27.69 5.81 -3.91
C LEU A 28 29.17 5.60 -3.62
N PRO A 29 30.06 5.94 -4.57
CA PRO A 29 31.47 6.04 -4.25
C PRO A 29 31.60 7.07 -3.13
N PRO A 30 32.22 6.74 -1.98
CA PRO A 30 32.47 7.71 -0.94
C PRO A 30 33.25 8.86 -1.57
N ARG A 31 32.82 10.07 -1.25
CA ARG A 31 33.46 11.33 -1.68
C ARG A 31 34.85 11.55 -1.06
N LEU A 32 35.52 10.47 -0.65
CA LEU A 32 36.86 10.56 -0.12
C LEU A 32 37.79 11.05 -1.23
N PRO A 33 38.76 11.93 -0.89
CA PRO A 33 39.72 12.43 -1.87
C PRO A 33 40.37 11.24 -2.58
N LYS A 34 40.50 11.35 -3.91
CA LYS A 34 41.15 10.35 -4.76
C LYS A 34 42.60 10.18 -4.27
N VAL A 35 42.81 9.20 -3.40
CA VAL A 35 44.14 8.71 -3.05
C VAL A 35 44.65 8.02 -4.31
N ARG A 36 45.43 8.74 -5.11
CA ARG A 36 46.00 8.24 -6.38
C ARG A 36 47.17 7.28 -6.14
N GLU A 37 47.79 7.36 -4.97
CA GLU A 37 49.05 6.71 -4.63
C GLU A 37 48.91 5.84 -3.38
N ALA A 38 49.84 4.91 -3.17
CA ALA A 38 49.85 4.11 -1.94
C ALA A 38 50.02 5.02 -0.73
N ALA A 39 49.18 4.88 0.30
CA ALA A 39 49.21 5.72 1.49
C ALA A 39 49.31 4.90 2.78
N CYS A 40 49.92 5.45 3.82
CA CYS A 40 49.93 4.86 5.16
C CYS A 40 48.49 4.59 5.63
N ALA A 41 48.20 3.40 6.15
CA ALA A 41 46.85 3.08 6.59
C ALA A 41 46.37 3.88 7.81
N ASN A 42 47.32 4.38 8.62
CA ASN A 42 47.04 5.15 9.82
C ASN A 42 46.77 6.63 9.50
N CYS A 43 47.80 7.38 9.08
CA CYS A 43 47.69 8.83 8.84
C CYS A 43 47.29 9.23 7.42
N ARG A 44 47.26 8.29 6.47
CA ARG A 44 46.99 8.52 5.03
C ARG A 44 48.05 9.34 4.27
N TYR A 45 49.25 9.49 4.82
CA TYR A 45 50.38 10.08 4.10
C TYR A 45 50.76 9.20 2.89
N PRO A 46 51.00 9.78 1.69
CA PRO A 46 51.46 9.01 0.53
C PRO A 46 52.85 8.41 0.79
N VAL A 47 52.97 7.09 0.69
CA VAL A 47 54.21 6.33 0.96
C VAL A 47 54.83 5.76 -0.31
N GLN A 48 54.36 6.17 -1.48
CA GLN A 48 54.91 5.71 -2.75
C GLN A 48 56.32 6.28 -2.96
N GLY A 49 57.31 5.41 -3.18
CA GLY A 49 58.70 5.81 -3.39
C GLY A 49 59.52 6.03 -2.11
N LEU A 50 58.96 5.76 -0.92
CA LEU A 50 59.77 5.76 0.30
C LEU A 50 60.73 4.57 0.34
N GLY A 51 61.99 4.83 0.68
CA GLY A 51 63.00 3.80 0.92
C GLY A 51 62.82 3.06 2.25
N ASP A 52 62.19 3.71 3.23
CA ASP A 52 61.98 3.17 4.57
C ASP A 52 60.56 2.65 4.80
N TRP A 53 60.44 1.63 5.64
CA TRP A 53 59.17 1.05 6.07
C TRP A 53 58.50 1.81 7.21
N LYS A 54 59.02 2.96 7.63
CA LYS A 54 58.38 3.82 8.64
C LYS A 54 57.72 5.02 7.99
N CYS A 55 56.47 5.29 8.36
CA CYS A 55 55.79 6.51 7.91
C CYS A 55 56.48 7.76 8.51
N PRO A 56 56.83 8.77 7.70
CA PRO A 56 57.53 9.95 8.19
C PRO A 56 56.64 10.83 9.06
N GLU A 57 55.33 10.87 8.77
CA GLU A 57 54.38 11.68 9.53
C GLU A 57 54.04 11.10 10.90
N CYS A 58 53.75 9.80 10.98
CA CYS A 58 53.21 9.19 12.19
C CYS A 58 54.10 8.14 12.83
N GLY A 59 55.30 7.88 12.29
CA GLY A 59 56.26 6.90 12.79
C GLY A 59 55.82 5.44 12.72
N THR A 60 54.61 5.16 12.24
CA THR A 60 54.06 3.79 12.17
C THR A 60 54.84 2.96 11.16
N ASP A 61 55.24 1.75 11.58
CA ASP A 61 55.80 0.75 10.66
C ASP A 61 54.71 0.30 9.67
N LEU A 62 54.94 0.53 8.38
CA LEU A 62 54.03 0.24 7.28
C LEU A 62 53.80 -1.26 7.09
N ARG A 63 54.68 -2.13 7.61
CA ARG A 63 54.47 -3.58 7.60
C ARG A 63 53.41 -4.01 8.62
N VAL A 64 53.37 -3.33 9.77
CA VAL A 64 52.44 -3.61 10.85
C VAL A 64 51.13 -2.84 10.67
N GLY A 65 51.23 -1.53 10.40
CA GLY A 65 50.07 -0.67 10.16
C GLY A 65 49.38 -0.93 8.82
N GLY A 66 50.12 -1.45 7.84
CA GLY A 66 49.63 -1.73 6.50
C GLY A 66 49.68 -0.52 5.56
N ILE A 67 49.69 -0.83 4.26
CA ILE A 67 49.66 0.16 3.19
C ILE A 67 48.29 0.14 2.52
N LEU A 68 47.61 1.28 2.54
CA LEU A 68 46.28 1.46 2.00
C LEU A 68 46.41 1.70 0.49
N THR A 69 46.43 0.61 -0.27
CA THR A 69 46.39 0.68 -1.73
C THR A 69 44.96 0.93 -2.21
N PRO A 70 44.77 1.59 -3.38
CA PRO A 70 43.45 1.75 -3.99
C PRO A 70 42.70 0.42 -4.13
N ARG A 71 43.42 -0.69 -4.41
CA ARG A 71 42.87 -2.05 -4.52
C ARG A 71 42.35 -2.58 -3.17
N LEU A 72 43.12 -2.45 -2.10
CA LEU A 72 42.71 -2.89 -0.75
C LEU A 72 41.48 -2.12 -0.25
N ARG A 73 41.42 -0.81 -0.53
CA ARG A 73 40.27 0.03 -0.17
C ARG A 73 38.97 -0.41 -0.85
N HIS A 74 39.06 -0.89 -2.10
CA HIS A 74 37.91 -1.45 -2.81
C HIS A 74 37.47 -2.81 -2.25
N ARG A 75 38.40 -3.64 -1.75
CA ARG A 75 38.09 -4.94 -1.11
C ARG A 75 37.51 -4.79 0.29
N ALA A 76 37.96 -3.78 1.04
CA ALA A 76 37.46 -3.48 2.39
C ALA A 76 36.04 -2.87 2.38
N ARG A 77 35.50 -2.48 1.22
CA ARG A 77 34.13 -1.98 1.14
C ARG A 77 33.10 -3.08 1.37
N ALA A 78 32.04 -2.67 2.06
CA ALA A 78 30.86 -3.44 2.44
C ALA A 78 30.64 -4.69 1.57
N ARG A 79 30.59 -5.84 2.25
CA ARG A 79 30.31 -7.14 1.64
C ARG A 79 29.02 -7.00 0.82
N LEU A 80 28.97 -7.58 -0.40
CA LEU A 80 27.76 -7.59 -1.24
C LEU A 80 26.54 -8.01 -0.41
N ALA A 81 26.75 -9.03 0.43
CA ALA A 81 25.78 -9.54 1.36
C ALA A 81 25.12 -8.43 2.21
N GLY A 82 25.89 -7.48 2.75
CA GLY A 82 25.34 -6.37 3.52
C GLY A 82 24.42 -5.47 2.68
N GLY A 83 24.81 -5.16 1.45
CA GLY A 83 23.97 -4.39 0.53
C GLY A 83 22.68 -5.12 0.13
N ILE A 84 22.76 -6.42 -0.14
CA ILE A 84 21.60 -7.26 -0.44
C ILE A 84 20.66 -7.31 0.77
N VAL A 85 21.19 -7.56 1.98
CA VAL A 85 20.39 -7.61 3.21
C VAL A 85 19.71 -6.26 3.47
N SER A 86 20.44 -5.14 3.35
CA SER A 86 19.85 -3.81 3.51
C SER A 86 18.77 -3.53 2.47
N TRP A 87 18.94 -3.97 1.22
CA TRP A 87 17.92 -3.82 0.19
C TRP A 87 16.67 -4.66 0.45
N VAL A 88 16.84 -5.92 0.85
CA VAL A 88 15.72 -6.82 1.17
C VAL A 88 14.91 -6.26 2.34
N LEU A 89 15.58 -5.80 3.40
CA LEU A 89 14.93 -5.16 4.54
C LEU A 89 14.23 -3.86 4.13
N LEU A 90 14.89 -3.01 3.33
CA LEU A 90 14.31 -1.75 2.86
C LEU A 90 13.02 -2.01 2.09
N MET A 91 13.05 -2.95 1.14
CA MET A 91 11.87 -3.29 0.36
C MET A 91 10.77 -3.88 1.24
N GLY A 92 11.10 -4.80 2.15
CA GLY A 92 10.12 -5.36 3.10
C GLY A 92 9.37 -4.29 3.89
N VAL A 93 10.08 -3.27 4.39
CA VAL A 93 9.47 -2.13 5.09
C VAL A 93 8.57 -1.32 4.15
N VAL A 94 9.04 -0.99 2.94
CA VAL A 94 8.23 -0.27 1.94
C VAL A 94 6.97 -1.05 1.58
N GLY A 95 7.08 -2.37 1.39
CA GLY A 95 5.95 -3.26 1.12
C GLY A 95 4.90 -3.22 2.24
N LEU A 96 5.34 -3.28 3.49
CA LEU A 96 4.44 -3.17 4.65
C LEU A 96 3.69 -1.84 4.68
N PHE A 97 4.36 -0.73 4.37
CA PHE A 97 3.72 0.60 4.27
C PHE A 97 2.68 0.64 3.16
N THR A 98 2.99 0.11 1.97
CA THR A 98 2.04 0.08 0.87
C THR A 98 0.82 -0.78 1.20
N ALA A 99 1.01 -1.92 1.87
CA ALA A 99 -0.08 -2.79 2.31
C ALA A 99 -0.97 -2.10 3.35
N GLN A 100 -0.39 -1.47 4.36
CA GLN A 100 -1.12 -0.66 5.35
C GLN A 100 -1.93 0.46 4.69
N ALA A 101 -1.31 1.23 3.78
CA ALA A 101 -2.00 2.29 3.06
C ALA A 101 -3.17 1.77 2.22
N THR A 102 -3.02 0.61 1.56
CA THR A 102 -4.13 -0.02 0.82
C THR A 102 -5.26 -0.49 1.72
N VAL A 103 -4.96 -1.09 2.89
CA VAL A 103 -5.97 -1.49 3.87
C VAL A 103 -6.68 -0.27 4.43
N TRP A 104 -5.94 0.77 4.79
CA TRP A 104 -6.53 2.01 5.30
C TRP A 104 -7.45 2.66 4.28
N ARG A 105 -7.03 2.70 3.00
CA ARG A 105 -7.86 3.19 1.89
C ARG A 105 -9.12 2.35 1.72
N MET A 106 -9.01 1.02 1.74
CA MET A 106 -10.19 0.14 1.69
C MET A 106 -11.14 0.38 2.86
N VAL A 107 -10.62 0.48 4.09
CA VAL A 107 -11.43 0.75 5.27
C VAL A 107 -12.09 2.12 5.16
N HIS A 108 -11.39 3.12 4.61
CA HIS A 108 -11.94 4.44 4.40
C HIS A 108 -13.02 4.44 3.31
N GLU A 109 -12.78 3.80 2.17
CA GLU A 109 -13.76 3.64 1.09
C GLU A 109 -15.01 2.90 1.60
N VAL A 110 -14.84 1.81 2.35
CA VAL A 110 -15.95 1.09 3.00
C VAL A 110 -16.68 1.98 4.00
N ARG A 111 -15.98 2.78 4.82
CA ARG A 111 -16.62 3.73 5.74
C ARG A 111 -17.40 4.82 5.00
N THR A 112 -16.87 5.32 3.88
CA THR A 112 -17.57 6.34 3.08
C THR A 112 -18.74 5.74 2.30
N GLN A 113 -18.66 4.48 1.88
CA GLN A 113 -19.74 3.76 1.22
C GLN A 113 -20.78 3.20 2.20
N ALA A 114 -20.42 3.01 3.47
CA ALA A 114 -21.34 2.57 4.52
C ALA A 114 -22.47 3.58 4.81
N GLY A 115 -22.49 4.75 4.16
CA GLY A 115 -23.58 5.71 4.25
C GLY A 115 -24.87 5.29 3.54
N VAL A 116 -24.86 4.30 2.65
CA VAL A 116 -26.09 3.83 1.97
C VAL A 116 -26.11 2.31 1.90
N ILE A 117 -26.59 1.66 2.95
CA ILE A 117 -26.93 0.22 2.88
C ILE A 117 -28.30 0.13 2.19
N GLN A 118 -28.30 0.11 0.86
CA GLN A 118 -29.54 -0.03 0.10
C GLN A 118 -30.07 -1.47 0.20
N LYS A 119 -30.99 -1.73 1.14
CA LYS A 119 -31.67 -3.01 1.28
C LYS A 119 -32.82 -3.13 0.29
N GLN A 120 -32.52 -3.50 -0.95
CA GLN A 120 -33.58 -3.71 -1.95
C GLN A 120 -34.40 -4.97 -1.63
N ILE A 121 -35.66 -4.79 -1.26
CA ILE A 121 -36.62 -5.90 -1.08
C ILE A 121 -37.62 -5.81 -2.22
N ALA A 122 -37.43 -6.60 -3.28
CA ALA A 122 -38.38 -6.66 -4.37
C ALA A 122 -39.71 -7.29 -3.90
N LEU A 123 -40.68 -6.44 -3.57
CA LEU A 123 -42.04 -6.89 -3.29
C LEU A 123 -42.73 -7.21 -4.61
N ARG A 124 -43.23 -8.44 -4.74
CA ARG A 124 -44.09 -8.82 -5.87
C ARG A 124 -45.53 -8.46 -5.52
N SER A 125 -46.04 -7.46 -6.19
CA SER A 125 -47.45 -7.08 -6.18
C SER A 125 -48.38 -8.28 -6.39
N SER A 126 -49.41 -8.41 -5.55
CA SER A 126 -50.55 -9.29 -5.80
C SER A 126 -51.41 -8.79 -6.98
N SER A 127 -51.40 -7.48 -7.26
CA SER A 127 -52.19 -6.81 -8.30
C SER A 127 -51.51 -6.73 -9.69
N ARG A 128 -50.21 -7.08 -9.79
CA ARG A 128 -49.33 -6.90 -10.97
C ARG A 128 -49.16 -5.46 -11.47
N ARG A 129 -49.69 -4.45 -10.78
CA ARG A 129 -49.63 -3.05 -11.25
C ARG A 129 -48.25 -2.43 -11.12
N TYR A 130 -47.49 -2.82 -10.10
CA TYR A 130 -46.07 -2.49 -9.97
C TYR A 130 -45.23 -3.76 -10.05
N ARG A 131 -44.07 -3.64 -10.69
CA ARG A 131 -43.15 -4.76 -10.90
C ARG A 131 -42.20 -4.95 -9.74
N GLU A 132 -41.87 -3.85 -9.07
CA GLU A 132 -40.85 -3.80 -8.01
C GLU A 132 -41.09 -2.58 -7.13
N VAL A 133 -41.06 -2.79 -5.80
CA VAL A 133 -40.88 -1.71 -4.82
C VAL A 133 -39.47 -1.82 -4.31
N ILE A 134 -38.69 -0.76 -4.48
CA ILE A 134 -37.36 -0.66 -3.88
C ILE A 134 -37.52 0.16 -2.60
N ILE A 135 -36.96 -0.33 -1.49
CA ILE A 135 -36.86 0.36 -0.21
C ILE A 135 -35.37 0.64 -0.04
N ALA A 136 -34.94 1.88 -0.23
CA ALA A 136 -33.59 2.29 0.16
C ALA A 136 -33.65 2.79 1.59
N GLU A 137 -32.84 2.24 2.50
CA GLU A 137 -32.63 2.80 3.84
C GLU A 137 -31.29 3.53 3.80
N SER A 138 -31.33 4.86 3.92
CA SER A 138 -30.12 5.65 4.15
C SER A 138 -29.93 5.80 5.65
N VAL A 139 -28.78 5.37 6.17
CA VAL A 139 -28.41 5.62 7.56
C VAL A 139 -27.41 6.76 7.53
N ASN A 140 -27.83 7.94 8.00
CA ASN A 140 -26.94 9.08 8.15
C ASN A 140 -25.75 8.72 9.05
N ASN A 141 -24.62 9.38 8.79
CA ASN A 141 -23.32 9.07 9.38
C ASN A 141 -23.42 8.82 10.90
N PRO A 142 -23.07 7.62 11.41
CA PRO A 142 -23.26 7.28 12.83
C PRO A 142 -22.43 8.13 13.81
N ASN A 143 -21.54 9.00 13.30
CA ASN A 143 -20.73 9.89 14.14
C ASN A 143 -21.37 11.27 14.37
N ASP A 144 -22.49 11.60 13.73
CA ASP A 144 -23.12 12.92 13.85
C ASP A 144 -23.96 13.08 15.13
N GLY A 145 -24.18 11.98 15.88
CA GLY A 145 -24.98 12.01 17.11
C GLY A 145 -26.46 12.35 16.91
N SER A 146 -26.87 12.58 15.67
CA SER A 146 -28.26 12.64 15.25
C SER A 146 -28.84 11.21 15.25
N ASP A 147 -30.08 11.07 15.72
CA ASP A 147 -30.82 9.82 15.54
C ASP A 147 -30.85 9.51 14.04
N PRO A 148 -30.52 8.27 13.63
CA PRO A 148 -30.45 7.91 12.23
C PRO A 148 -31.81 8.16 11.59
N THR A 149 -31.93 9.24 10.82
CA THR A 149 -33.14 9.52 10.05
C THR A 149 -33.24 8.43 9.00
N ARG A 150 -34.10 7.44 9.24
CA ARG A 150 -34.37 6.37 8.28
C ARG A 150 -35.25 6.94 7.20
N ILE A 151 -34.63 7.32 6.10
CA ILE A 151 -35.35 7.71 4.90
C ILE A 151 -35.60 6.45 4.11
N VAL A 152 -36.87 6.04 3.99
CA VAL A 152 -37.28 5.00 3.05
C VAL A 152 -37.59 5.67 1.73
N GLU A 153 -36.76 5.43 0.72
CA GLU A 153 -37.08 5.80 -0.67
C GLU A 153 -37.97 4.69 -1.27
N LEU A 154 -39.25 4.98 -1.48
CA LEU A 154 -40.17 4.08 -2.18
C LEU A 154 -40.16 4.39 -3.68
N SER A 155 -39.58 3.50 -4.49
CA SER A 155 -39.65 3.60 -5.95
C SER A 155 -40.66 2.60 -6.53
N ILE A 156 -41.62 3.10 -7.30
CA ILE A 156 -42.62 2.28 -8.02
C ILE A 156 -42.33 2.36 -9.50
N ASP A 157 -41.91 1.25 -10.10
CA ASP A 157 -41.56 1.14 -11.53
C ASP A 157 -40.57 2.21 -12.02
N GLY A 158 -39.76 2.80 -11.12
CA GLY A 158 -38.82 3.87 -11.42
C GLY A 158 -39.43 5.24 -11.73
N ARG A 159 -40.73 5.45 -11.46
CA ARG A 159 -41.45 6.67 -11.89
C ARG A 159 -41.62 7.75 -10.83
N GLY A 160 -41.37 7.44 -9.57
CA GLY A 160 -41.44 8.42 -8.50
C GLY A 160 -40.88 7.88 -7.20
N THR A 161 -40.45 8.80 -6.35
CA THR A 161 -39.85 8.52 -5.05
C THR A 161 -40.51 9.41 -3.99
N ILE A 162 -40.70 8.83 -2.81
CA ILE A 162 -41.10 9.56 -1.61
C ILE A 162 -40.14 9.17 -0.49
N GLU A 163 -39.76 10.16 0.29
CA GLU A 163 -39.02 10.01 1.53
C GLU A 163 -40.05 9.97 2.66
N VAL A 164 -40.13 8.83 3.33
CA VAL A 164 -41.06 8.61 4.45
C VAL A 164 -40.30 7.98 5.61
N ASP A 165 -40.64 8.42 6.80
CA ASP A 165 -40.21 7.78 8.04
C ASP A 165 -40.96 6.43 8.19
N PRO A 166 -40.23 5.30 8.31
CA PRO A 166 -40.83 3.98 8.37
C PRO A 166 -41.73 3.76 9.59
N GLU A 167 -41.55 4.52 10.68
CA GLU A 167 -42.37 4.39 11.89
C GLU A 167 -43.75 5.03 11.72
N THR A 168 -43.82 6.10 10.92
CA THR A 168 -45.02 6.94 10.76
C THR A 168 -45.76 6.73 9.46
N ILE A 169 -45.26 5.89 8.55
CA ILE A 169 -45.90 5.62 7.26
C ILE A 169 -47.32 5.05 7.39
N THR A 170 -48.26 5.76 6.78
CA THR A 170 -49.67 5.37 6.67
C THR A 170 -50.02 4.95 5.24
N SER A 171 -51.17 4.30 5.05
CA SER A 171 -51.66 4.02 3.69
C SER A 171 -52.03 5.29 2.93
N ASP A 172 -52.40 6.37 3.61
CA ASP A 172 -52.68 7.67 2.98
C ASP A 172 -51.42 8.27 2.35
N ASP A 173 -50.24 8.09 2.97
CA ASP A 173 -48.97 8.54 2.40
C ASP A 173 -48.63 7.79 1.10
N VAL A 174 -48.92 6.48 1.06
CA VAL A 174 -48.74 5.65 -0.14
C VAL A 174 -49.75 6.02 -1.22
N LEU A 175 -51.01 6.30 -0.85
CA LEU A 175 -52.04 6.77 -1.78
C LEU A 175 -51.72 8.16 -2.34
N ALA A 176 -51.13 9.05 -1.54
CA ALA A 176 -50.65 10.35 -2.00
C ALA A 176 -49.50 10.21 -3.02
N LEU A 177 -48.62 9.22 -2.84
CA LEU A 177 -47.61 8.86 -3.84
C LEU A 177 -48.27 8.32 -5.12
N TYR A 178 -49.23 7.40 -5.01
CA TYR A 178 -49.96 6.87 -6.17
C TYR A 178 -50.70 7.96 -6.96
N GLY A 179 -51.33 8.92 -6.27
CA GLY A 179 -51.96 10.07 -6.90
C GLY A 179 -50.97 10.93 -7.71
N ARG A 180 -49.74 11.11 -7.22
CA ARG A 180 -48.66 11.78 -7.96
C ARG A 180 -48.20 11.00 -9.20
N LEU A 181 -48.39 9.69 -9.22
CA LEU A 181 -48.06 8.79 -10.33
C LEU A 181 -49.25 8.55 -11.29
N GLU A 182 -50.33 9.31 -11.14
CA GLU A 182 -51.57 9.16 -11.92
C GLU A 182 -52.22 7.76 -11.76
N ILE A 183 -51.96 7.08 -10.64
CA ILE A 183 -52.62 5.83 -10.26
C ILE A 183 -53.87 6.20 -9.47
N ASP A 184 -55.04 5.73 -9.93
CA ASP A 184 -56.34 6.02 -9.28
C ASP A 184 -56.36 5.56 -7.81
N PRO A 185 -56.40 6.50 -6.83
CA PRO A 185 -56.41 6.19 -5.40
C PRO A 185 -57.80 5.76 -4.89
N GLU A 186 -58.87 5.96 -5.67
CA GLU A 186 -60.23 5.58 -5.27
C GLU A 186 -60.54 4.11 -5.55
N SER A 187 -59.77 3.47 -6.44
CA SER A 187 -59.90 2.05 -6.73
C SER A 187 -59.73 1.21 -5.45
N PRO A 188 -60.67 0.29 -5.14
CA PRO A 188 -60.56 -0.60 -3.98
C PRO A 188 -59.28 -1.45 -3.99
N GLN A 189 -58.77 -1.76 -5.18
CA GLN A 189 -57.51 -2.51 -5.36
C GLN A 189 -56.31 -1.66 -4.94
N THR A 190 -56.26 -0.39 -5.35
CA THR A 190 -55.17 0.54 -5.00
C THR A 190 -55.10 0.78 -3.49
N ARG A 191 -56.25 0.85 -2.80
CA ARG A 191 -56.30 0.99 -1.33
C ARG A 191 -55.77 -0.25 -0.59
N ALA A 192 -56.20 -1.44 -1.00
CA ALA A 192 -55.71 -2.69 -0.42
C ALA A 192 -54.19 -2.85 -0.62
N GLU A 193 -53.68 -2.41 -1.76
CA GLU A 193 -52.26 -2.40 -2.09
C GLU A 193 -51.47 -1.40 -1.24
N ALA A 194 -51.99 -0.18 -1.06
CA ALA A 194 -51.39 0.82 -0.19
C ALA A 194 -51.30 0.33 1.27
N ASP A 195 -52.34 -0.35 1.77
CA ASP A 195 -52.34 -0.97 3.09
C ASP A 195 -51.30 -2.11 3.22
N GLU A 196 -51.10 -2.89 2.15
CA GLU A 196 -50.07 -3.94 2.10
C GLU A 196 -48.67 -3.33 2.14
N VAL A 197 -48.38 -2.32 1.31
CA VAL A 197 -47.10 -1.61 1.28
C VAL A 197 -46.79 -0.97 2.63
N ALA A 198 -47.72 -0.21 3.20
CA ALA A 198 -47.52 0.44 4.52
C ALA A 198 -47.30 -0.58 5.65
N ARG A 199 -47.94 -1.76 5.58
CA ARG A 199 -47.72 -2.84 6.54
C ARG A 199 -46.35 -3.49 6.38
N VAL A 200 -45.93 -3.73 5.14
CA VAL A 200 -44.63 -4.35 4.86
C VAL A 200 -43.49 -3.41 5.27
N VAL A 201 -43.57 -2.12 4.97
CA VAL A 201 -42.57 -1.12 5.39
C VAL A 201 -42.42 -1.10 6.91
N ARG A 202 -43.54 -1.03 7.65
CA ARG A 202 -43.52 -1.11 9.13
C ARG A 202 -42.97 -2.43 9.67
N THR A 203 -43.26 -3.55 8.99
CA THR A 203 -42.75 -4.87 9.40
C THR A 203 -41.24 -4.97 9.18
N ILE A 204 -40.73 -4.40 8.10
CA ILE A 204 -39.29 -4.35 7.81
C ILE A 204 -38.55 -3.56 8.89
N ASP A 205 -39.14 -2.47 9.36
CA ASP A 205 -38.57 -1.63 10.41
C ASP A 205 -38.45 -2.36 11.77
N SER A 206 -39.48 -3.13 12.14
CA SER A 206 -39.47 -3.94 13.36
C SER A 206 -38.47 -5.12 13.33
N GLY A 207 -38.04 -5.52 12.13
CA GLY A 207 -37.11 -6.62 11.92
C GLY A 207 -35.67 -6.12 11.82
N SER A 208 -35.00 -5.92 12.96
CA SER A 208 -33.58 -5.55 13.00
C SER A 208 -32.73 -6.49 12.15
N VAL A 209 -32.28 -6.04 10.97
CA VAL A 209 -31.41 -6.80 10.08
C VAL A 209 -29.96 -6.65 10.52
N SER A 210 -29.39 -7.72 11.08
CA SER A 210 -27.95 -7.78 11.34
C SER A 210 -27.20 -8.24 10.08
N THR A 211 -26.58 -7.28 9.41
CA THR A 211 -25.74 -7.52 8.24
C THR A 211 -24.37 -8.04 8.68
N ARG A 212 -24.06 -9.29 8.31
CA ARG A 212 -22.82 -9.98 8.63
C ARG A 212 -21.76 -9.68 7.56
N GLY A 213 -21.00 -8.61 7.73
CA GLY A 213 -19.86 -8.30 6.86
C GLY A 213 -18.60 -9.03 7.31
N VAL A 214 -18.16 -10.06 6.57
CA VAL A 214 -16.83 -10.66 6.79
C VAL A 214 -15.79 -9.76 6.13
N PHE A 215 -15.11 -8.94 6.92
CA PHE A 215 -13.98 -8.13 6.45
C PHE A 215 -12.71 -8.63 7.15
N TRP A 216 -11.94 -9.47 6.45
CA TRP A 216 -10.57 -9.93 6.75
C TRP A 216 -10.11 -9.89 8.22
N GLY A 217 -10.39 -10.95 8.99
CA GLY A 217 -9.57 -11.35 10.13
C GLY A 217 -10.02 -10.97 11.54
N THR A 218 -11.05 -10.13 11.71
CA THR A 218 -11.68 -9.91 13.03
C THR A 218 -13.15 -10.33 12.99
N SER A 219 -13.48 -11.42 13.69
CA SER A 219 -14.85 -11.91 13.80
C SER A 219 -15.65 -11.04 14.77
N THR A 220 -16.46 -10.12 14.26
CA THR A 220 -17.57 -9.55 15.03
C THR A 220 -18.82 -10.34 14.70
N SER A 221 -19.33 -11.09 15.68
CA SER A 221 -20.49 -11.96 15.50
C SER A 221 -21.78 -11.17 15.70
N ILE A 222 -22.60 -11.06 14.66
CA ILE A 222 -24.03 -10.76 14.82
C ILE A 222 -24.79 -11.75 13.92
N SER A 223 -25.84 -12.39 14.46
CA SER A 223 -26.55 -13.51 13.82
C SER A 223 -27.80 -13.03 13.09
N GLN A 224 -27.97 -13.47 11.85
CA GLN A 224 -29.27 -13.49 11.20
C GLN A 224 -29.45 -14.67 10.25
N ARG A 225 -30.71 -15.09 10.14
CA ARG A 225 -31.20 -16.27 9.43
C ARG A 225 -31.94 -15.79 8.18
N MET A 226 -31.26 -15.69 7.03
CA MET A 226 -31.89 -15.46 5.73
C MET A 226 -31.94 -16.77 4.93
N THR A 227 -33.08 -17.04 4.30
CA THR A 227 -33.40 -18.30 3.59
C THR A 227 -33.09 -18.28 2.08
N GLY A 228 -32.20 -17.39 1.61
CA GLY A 228 -31.80 -17.31 0.19
C GLY A 228 -30.29 -17.11 -0.03
N PRO A 229 -29.72 -17.57 -1.16
CA PRO A 229 -28.29 -17.41 -1.45
C PRO A 229 -27.97 -15.98 -1.88
N VAL A 230 -27.40 -15.19 -0.96
CA VAL A 230 -26.81 -13.88 -1.29
C VAL A 230 -25.51 -14.11 -2.07
N ARG A 231 -25.48 -13.74 -3.35
CA ARG A 231 -24.23 -13.71 -4.13
C ARG A 231 -23.53 -12.37 -3.91
N VAL A 232 -22.60 -12.33 -2.96
CA VAL A 232 -21.67 -11.21 -2.84
C VAL A 232 -20.64 -11.33 -3.96
N ARG A 233 -20.70 -10.43 -4.95
CA ARG A 233 -19.69 -10.36 -6.00
C ARG A 233 -18.50 -9.56 -5.47
N TYR A 234 -17.42 -10.24 -5.13
CA TYR A 234 -16.16 -9.58 -4.81
C TYR A 234 -15.46 -9.25 -6.13
N ASP A 235 -15.68 -8.04 -6.65
CA ASP A 235 -14.87 -7.54 -7.75
C ASP A 235 -13.50 -7.15 -7.17
N ILE A 236 -12.54 -8.08 -7.26
CA ILE A 236 -11.17 -7.85 -6.81
C ILE A 236 -10.61 -6.73 -7.68
N ASN A 237 -10.32 -5.58 -7.05
CA ASN A 237 -9.83 -4.42 -7.76
C ASN A 237 -8.50 -4.77 -8.48
N PRO A 238 -8.44 -4.69 -9.82
CA PRO A 238 -7.25 -5.04 -10.59
C PRO A 238 -6.00 -4.23 -10.18
N TRP A 239 -6.19 -3.07 -9.53
CA TRP A 239 -5.11 -2.28 -8.94
C TRP A 239 -4.28 -3.04 -7.90
N LEU A 240 -4.87 -3.97 -7.14
CA LEU A 240 -4.12 -4.74 -6.14
C LEU A 240 -3.06 -5.62 -6.80
N TYR A 241 -3.38 -6.21 -7.95
CA TYR A 241 -2.42 -6.99 -8.73
C TYR A 241 -1.35 -6.10 -9.36
N ALA A 242 -1.71 -4.89 -9.81
CA ALA A 242 -0.75 -3.93 -10.34
C ALA A 242 0.25 -3.47 -9.27
N ILE A 243 -0.21 -3.21 -8.03
CA ILE A 243 0.66 -2.83 -6.91
C ILE A 243 1.58 -3.98 -6.53
N GLY A 244 1.05 -5.20 -6.35
CA GLY A 244 1.85 -6.37 -6.01
C GLY A 244 2.87 -6.75 -7.09
N GLY A 245 2.44 -6.79 -8.35
CA GLY A 245 3.30 -7.09 -9.50
C GLY A 245 4.36 -6.02 -9.75
N GLY A 246 3.97 -4.74 -9.67
CA GLY A 246 4.89 -3.61 -9.80
C GLY A 246 5.96 -3.61 -8.70
N TRP A 247 5.56 -3.90 -7.47
CA TRP A 247 6.50 -4.00 -6.34
C TRP A 247 7.50 -5.15 -6.53
N LEU A 248 7.05 -6.31 -6.98
CA LEU A 248 7.93 -7.45 -7.27
C LEU A 248 8.93 -7.13 -8.38
N ALA A 249 8.50 -6.43 -9.44
CA ALA A 249 9.39 -6.02 -10.53
C ALA A 249 10.50 -5.07 -10.05
N VAL A 250 10.15 -4.09 -9.21
CA VAL A 250 11.13 -3.17 -8.61
C VAL A 250 12.10 -3.90 -7.68
N PHE A 251 11.60 -4.84 -6.88
CA PHE A 251 12.41 -5.67 -5.98
C PHE A 251 13.46 -6.49 -6.75
N ILE A 252 13.01 -7.26 -7.74
CA ILE A 252 13.87 -8.12 -8.56
C ILE A 252 14.83 -7.27 -9.40
N GLY A 253 14.33 -6.20 -10.02
CA GLY A 253 15.12 -5.28 -10.82
C GLY A 253 16.27 -4.64 -10.03
N GLY A 254 16.01 -4.24 -8.78
CA GLY A 254 17.04 -3.69 -7.90
C GLY A 254 18.11 -4.70 -7.49
N LEU A 255 17.72 -5.95 -7.18
CA LEU A 255 18.67 -7.04 -6.92
C LEU A 255 19.56 -7.33 -8.13
N TRP A 256 18.96 -7.43 -9.31
CA TRP A 256 19.69 -7.65 -10.55
C TRP A 256 20.65 -6.49 -10.84
N PHE A 257 20.21 -5.24 -10.67
CA PHE A 257 21.04 -4.05 -10.85
C PHE A 257 22.24 -4.04 -9.88
N MET A 258 22.07 -4.43 -8.61
CA MET A 258 23.18 -4.53 -7.65
C MET A 258 24.25 -5.51 -8.09
N VAL A 259 23.84 -6.71 -8.51
CA VAL A 259 24.76 -7.76 -8.97
C VAL A 259 25.47 -7.29 -10.24
N TRP A 260 24.72 -6.78 -11.22
CA TRP A 260 25.26 -6.27 -12.47
C TRP A 260 26.27 -5.13 -12.26
N TRP A 261 25.92 -4.14 -11.43
CA TRP A 261 26.79 -3.01 -11.10
C TRP A 261 28.11 -3.48 -10.48
N ARG A 262 28.06 -4.43 -9.54
CA ARG A 262 29.28 -4.98 -8.94
C ARG A 262 30.13 -5.75 -9.94
N LEU A 263 29.53 -6.52 -10.84
CA LEU A 263 30.25 -7.19 -11.93
C LEU A 263 30.89 -6.18 -12.88
N ARG A 264 30.21 -5.06 -13.18
CA ARG A 264 30.75 -3.98 -14.00
C ARG A 264 31.95 -3.30 -13.35
N LEU A 265 31.89 -3.04 -12.04
CA LEU A 265 33.02 -2.49 -11.29
C LEU A 265 34.23 -3.44 -11.28
N ARG A 266 34.00 -4.76 -11.14
CA ARG A 266 35.07 -5.76 -11.24
C ARG A 266 35.72 -5.75 -12.62
N ARG A 267 34.94 -5.70 -13.70
CA ARG A 267 35.46 -5.63 -15.07
C ARG A 267 36.31 -4.39 -15.30
N LYS A 268 35.87 -3.21 -14.84
CA LYS A 268 36.67 -1.98 -14.92
C LYS A 268 37.98 -2.07 -14.13
N ALA A 269 37.95 -2.68 -12.93
CA ALA A 269 39.15 -2.87 -12.13
C ALA A 269 40.16 -3.80 -12.83
N SER A 270 39.70 -4.91 -13.43
CA SER A 270 40.55 -5.82 -14.20
C SER A 270 41.16 -5.15 -15.43
N ALA A 271 40.40 -4.33 -16.16
CA ALA A 271 40.90 -3.59 -17.32
C ALA A 271 42.01 -2.58 -16.93
N MET A 272 41.86 -1.88 -15.80
CA MET A 272 42.91 -0.98 -15.30
C MET A 272 44.18 -1.74 -14.87
N CYS A 273 44.03 -2.94 -14.30
CA CYS A 273 45.20 -3.76 -13.95
C CYS A 273 46.01 -4.16 -15.17
N LEU A 274 45.35 -4.60 -16.25
CA LEU A 274 46.02 -4.95 -17.50
C LEU A 274 46.76 -3.74 -18.07
N SER A 275 46.09 -2.58 -18.16
CA SER A 275 46.74 -1.36 -18.68
C SER A 275 47.96 -0.90 -17.88
N GLN A 276 47.97 -1.10 -16.55
CA GLN A 276 49.15 -0.75 -15.75
C GLN A 276 50.29 -1.74 -15.92
N GLN A 277 49.98 -3.02 -16.14
CA GLN A 277 51.00 -4.03 -16.38
C GLN A 277 51.69 -3.80 -17.73
N ASP A 278 50.91 -3.48 -18.78
CA ASP A 278 51.43 -3.13 -20.10
C ASP A 278 52.36 -1.90 -20.06
N LEU A 279 52.04 -0.90 -19.21
CA LEU A 279 52.88 0.29 -19.03
C LEU A 279 54.20 -0.04 -18.32
N VAL A 280 54.19 -0.94 -17.34
CA VAL A 280 55.40 -1.38 -16.63
C VAL A 280 56.30 -2.17 -17.58
N GLU A 281 55.73 -3.06 -18.40
CA GLU A 281 56.50 -3.84 -19.39
C GLU A 281 57.11 -2.92 -20.47
N ARG A 282 56.37 -1.91 -20.96
CA ARG A 282 56.94 -0.92 -21.89
C ARG A 282 58.12 -0.15 -21.29
N ASN A 283 57.96 0.39 -20.09
CA ASN A 283 59.02 1.17 -19.46
C ASN A 283 60.25 0.31 -19.12
N GLY A 284 60.06 -0.96 -18.77
CA GLY A 284 61.16 -1.90 -18.53
C GLY A 284 62.00 -2.16 -19.79
N ASN A 285 61.35 -2.27 -20.95
CA ASN A 285 62.03 -2.48 -22.22
C ASN A 285 62.81 -1.24 -22.68
N GLU A 286 62.29 -0.02 -22.44
CA GLU A 286 63.01 1.22 -22.76
C GLU A 286 64.31 1.35 -21.97
N VAL A 287 64.31 1.01 -20.68
CA VAL A 287 65.50 1.07 -19.82
C VAL A 287 66.58 0.06 -20.23
N GLN A 288 66.21 -1.10 -20.78
CA GLN A 288 67.19 -2.08 -21.27
C GLN A 288 67.83 -1.70 -22.62
N SER A 289 67.17 -0.82 -23.37
CA SER A 289 67.65 -0.37 -24.69
C SER A 289 68.51 0.90 -24.65
N ALA A 290 68.61 1.55 -23.48
CA ALA A 290 69.41 2.76 -23.25
C ALA A 290 70.72 2.42 -22.54
#